data_AF-A0A2K6K1N7-F1
#
_entry.id   AF-A0A2K6K1N7-F1
#
_cell.length_a   1.000
_cell.length_b   1.000
_cell.length_c   1.000
_cell.angle_alpha   90.00
_cell.angle_beta   90.00
_cell.angle_gamma   90.00
#
_symmetry.space_group_name_H-M   'P 1'
#
loop_
_entity.id
_entity.type
_entity.pdbx_description
1 polymer ?
#
loop_
_entity_poly.entity_id
_entity_poly.type
_entity_poly.pdbx_seq_one_letter_code
_entity_poly.pdbx_strand_id
1 'polypeptide(L)'
;MGLNKVWINITEKNKQISLLTSAVNYLKANIKSAADLISLPTTVEGLQKSIASIGNTLNSVHLALEALQKTVGEHKKTMELLQSDMNQHFLKETPGSNQIIPSPSTTSELDNKTHSENLKQKEDSSNSEVSKLREKLQLISARTNKPESNRPPATADEEQVQSFTSKPSALAKFSQFLGDPVDKAAQLKPVSLLGVSSVEDLQDLFHKTGQDVDGKLTYKEIWTSLGSAMPEPESLRAFDSVGDERYSFLELRVALGI
;
A
#
# COMPACT_ATOMS: atom_id res chain seq x y z
N MET A 1 -62.27 -11.18 45.19
CA MET A 1 -62.13 -10.72 43.78
C MET A 1 -60.86 -9.90 43.53
N GLY A 2 -60.56 -8.82 44.27
CA GLY A 2 -59.45 -7.91 43.93
C GLY A 2 -58.02 -8.50 43.92
N LEU A 3 -57.66 -9.32 44.92
CA LEU A 3 -56.28 -9.82 45.09
C LEU A 3 -55.76 -10.62 43.88
N ASN A 4 -56.58 -11.47 43.26
CA ASN A 4 -56.18 -12.24 42.07
C ASN A 4 -55.82 -11.32 40.88
N LYS A 5 -56.59 -10.24 40.68
CA LYS A 5 -56.34 -9.25 39.62
C LYS A 5 -55.03 -8.48 39.85
N VAL A 6 -54.69 -8.19 41.11
CA VAL A 6 -53.39 -7.60 41.48
C VAL A 6 -52.26 -8.59 41.19
N TRP A 7 -52.41 -9.85 41.59
CA TRP A 7 -51.40 -10.89 41.38
C TRP A 7 -51.09 -11.12 39.88
N ILE A 8 -52.12 -11.24 39.05
CA ILE A 8 -51.98 -11.37 37.58
C ILE A 8 -51.24 -10.16 36.98
N ASN A 9 -51.58 -8.93 37.40
CA ASN A 9 -50.92 -7.71 36.92
C ASN A 9 -49.44 -7.64 37.35
N ILE A 10 -49.10 -8.11 38.55
CA ILE A 10 -47.70 -8.23 39.01
C ILE A 10 -46.95 -9.28 38.17
N THR A 11 -47.53 -10.44 37.92
CA THR A 11 -46.92 -11.49 37.09
C THR A 11 -46.65 -10.99 35.66
N GLU A 12 -47.62 -10.30 35.05
CA GLU A 12 -47.48 -9.76 33.71
C GLU A 12 -46.43 -8.62 33.65
N LYS A 13 -46.39 -7.74 34.67
CA LYS A 13 -45.33 -6.72 34.79
C LYS A 13 -43.94 -7.34 34.93
N ASN A 14 -43.79 -8.41 35.72
CA ASN A 14 -42.52 -9.11 35.87
C ASN A 14 -42.08 -9.76 34.55
N LYS A 15 -43.01 -10.36 33.79
CA LYS A 15 -42.75 -10.90 32.45
C LYS A 15 -42.28 -9.81 31.48
N GLN A 16 -42.89 -8.62 31.51
CA GLN A 16 -42.47 -7.46 30.72
C GLN A 16 -41.08 -6.97 31.11
N ILE A 17 -40.75 -6.96 32.41
CA ILE A 17 -39.40 -6.63 32.91
C ILE A 17 -38.37 -7.64 32.37
N SER A 18 -38.64 -8.95 32.45
CA SER A 18 -37.72 -9.97 31.91
C SER A 18 -37.52 -9.84 30.40
N LEU A 19 -38.57 -9.52 29.63
CA LEU A 19 -38.45 -9.27 28.20
C LEU A 19 -37.61 -8.02 27.91
N LEU A 20 -37.79 -6.95 28.70
CA LEU A 20 -37.00 -5.72 28.60
C LEU A 20 -35.52 -5.96 28.91
N THR A 21 -35.20 -6.74 29.96
CA THR A 21 -33.82 -7.14 30.27
C THR A 21 -33.17 -7.89 29.09
N SER A 22 -33.90 -8.81 28.46
CA SER A 22 -33.42 -9.54 27.28
C SER A 22 -33.17 -8.60 26.08
N ALA A 23 -34.08 -7.66 25.82
CA ALA A 23 -33.91 -6.67 24.75
C ALA A 23 -32.71 -5.74 24.99
N VAL A 24 -32.49 -5.30 26.23
CA VAL A 24 -31.31 -4.48 26.61
C VAL A 24 -30.01 -5.28 26.43
N ASN A 25 -29.99 -6.55 26.82
CA ASN A 25 -28.82 -7.41 26.63
C ASN A 25 -28.51 -7.65 25.15
N TYR A 26 -29.54 -7.86 24.32
CA TYR A 26 -29.40 -7.99 22.86
C TYR A 26 -28.84 -6.70 22.24
N LEU A 27 -29.40 -5.53 22.60
CA LEU A 27 -28.91 -4.24 22.11
C LEU A 27 -27.45 -3.98 22.53
N LYS A 28 -27.08 -4.31 23.78
CA LYS A 28 -25.70 -4.22 24.27
C LYS A 28 -24.74 -5.12 23.51
N ALA A 29 -25.16 -6.35 23.19
CA ALA A 29 -24.38 -7.27 22.37
C ALA A 29 -24.20 -6.72 20.95
N ASN A 30 -25.26 -6.20 20.33
CA ASN A 30 -25.22 -5.60 19.00
C ASN A 30 -24.29 -4.37 18.94
N ILE A 31 -24.41 -3.43 19.90
CA ILE A 31 -23.49 -2.28 20.01
C ILE A 31 -22.04 -2.73 20.18
N LYS A 32 -21.78 -3.79 20.94
CA LYS A 32 -20.43 -4.35 21.11
C LYS A 32 -19.91 -5.04 19.84
N SER A 33 -20.77 -5.72 19.08
CA SER A 33 -20.44 -6.30 17.78
C SER A 33 -20.20 -5.22 16.71
N ALA A 34 -20.85 -4.07 16.83
CA ALA A 34 -20.64 -2.89 16.00
C ALA A 34 -19.45 -2.01 16.45
N ALA A 35 -18.58 -2.49 17.36
CA ALA A 35 -17.45 -1.70 17.86
C ALA A 35 -16.48 -1.25 16.76
N ASP A 36 -16.33 -2.04 15.69
CA ASP A 36 -15.48 -1.68 14.55
C ASP A 36 -16.03 -0.47 13.77
N LEU A 37 -17.36 -0.32 13.69
CA LEU A 37 -18.00 0.89 13.13
C LEU A 37 -17.78 2.12 14.01
N ILE A 38 -17.60 1.94 15.33
CA ILE A 38 -17.28 3.02 16.28
C ILE A 38 -15.81 3.45 16.15
N SER A 39 -14.90 2.53 15.81
CA SER A 39 -13.48 2.82 15.59
C SER A 39 -13.15 3.33 14.17
N LEU A 40 -14.03 3.05 13.19
CA LEU A 40 -13.88 3.45 11.80
C LEU A 40 -13.47 4.93 11.57
N PRO A 41 -14.01 5.94 12.28
CA PRO A 41 -13.58 7.33 12.13
C PRO A 41 -12.08 7.55 12.41
N THR A 42 -11.52 6.85 13.39
CA THR A 42 -10.08 6.91 13.72
C THR A 42 -9.23 6.27 12.62
N THR A 43 -9.69 5.15 12.05
CA THR A 43 -9.04 4.51 10.89
C THR A 43 -9.07 5.42 9.65
N VAL A 44 -10.20 6.10 9.41
CA VAL A 44 -10.34 7.08 8.31
C VAL A 44 -9.41 8.28 8.51
N GLU A 45 -9.27 8.80 9.74
CA GLU A 45 -8.33 9.89 10.03
C GLU A 45 -6.87 9.46 9.79
N GLY A 46 -6.51 8.22 10.15
CA GLY A 46 -5.21 7.63 9.84
C GLY A 46 -4.95 7.52 8.34
N LEU A 47 -5.95 7.05 7.58
CA LEU A 47 -5.87 6.96 6.12
C LEU A 47 -5.71 8.34 5.47
N GLN A 48 -6.46 9.35 5.92
CA GLN A 48 -6.37 10.73 5.42
C GLN A 48 -4.97 11.32 5.63
N LYS A 49 -4.35 11.08 6.81
CA LYS A 49 -2.96 11.49 7.08
C LYS A 49 -1.96 10.77 6.16
N SER A 50 -2.18 9.48 5.89
CA SER A 50 -1.36 8.71 4.95
C SER A 50 -1.45 9.28 3.52
N ILE A 51 -2.67 9.54 3.03
CA ILE A 51 -2.92 10.13 1.70
C ILE A 51 -2.24 11.51 1.58
N ALA A 52 -2.33 12.37 2.59
CA ALA A 52 -1.65 13.66 2.61
C ALA A 52 -0.12 13.52 2.56
N SER A 53 0.45 12.55 3.28
CA SER A 53 1.89 12.23 3.25
C SER A 53 2.36 11.73 1.88
N ILE A 54 1.57 10.86 1.24
CA ILE A 54 1.83 10.36 -0.12
C ILE A 54 1.77 11.51 -1.13
N GLY A 55 0.79 12.41 -1.03
CA GLY A 55 0.69 13.61 -1.87
C GLY A 55 1.92 14.52 -1.77
N ASN A 56 2.41 14.76 -0.55
CA ASN A 56 3.64 15.54 -0.32
C ASN A 56 4.89 14.86 -0.92
N THR A 57 4.97 13.53 -0.82
CA THR A 57 6.06 12.74 -1.42
C THR A 57 6.02 12.81 -2.94
N LEU A 58 4.84 12.64 -3.54
CA LEU A 58 4.63 12.73 -4.98
C LEU A 58 5.00 14.12 -5.54
N ASN A 59 4.59 15.19 -4.85
CA ASN A 59 4.98 16.56 -5.23
C ASN A 59 6.50 16.77 -5.15
N SER A 60 7.17 16.19 -4.15
CA SER A 60 8.63 16.26 -4.01
C SER A 60 9.36 15.49 -5.12
N VAL A 61 8.84 14.31 -5.51
CA VAL A 61 9.35 13.53 -6.65
C VAL A 61 9.14 14.27 -7.97
N HIS A 62 7.99 14.92 -8.16
CA HIS A 62 7.70 15.73 -9.34
C HIS A 62 8.70 16.89 -9.51
N LEU A 63 8.95 17.66 -8.45
CA LEU A 63 9.95 18.74 -8.44
C LEU A 63 11.38 18.23 -8.72
N ALA A 64 11.75 17.08 -8.15
CA ALA A 64 13.05 16.46 -8.40
C ALA A 64 13.21 15.98 -9.85
N LEU A 65 12.14 15.44 -10.45
CA LEU A 65 12.11 15.01 -11.85
C LEU A 65 12.23 16.21 -12.79
N GLU A 66 11.52 17.31 -12.54
CA GLU A 66 11.61 18.54 -13.34
C GLU A 66 13.03 19.14 -13.30
N ALA A 67 13.66 19.18 -12.12
CA ALA A 67 15.05 19.59 -11.98
C ALA A 67 16.02 18.68 -12.75
N LEU A 68 15.84 17.36 -12.69
CA LEU A 68 16.66 16.39 -13.44
C LEU A 68 16.47 16.54 -14.95
N GLN A 69 15.23 16.70 -15.42
CA GLN A 69 14.90 16.90 -16.83
C GLN A 69 15.57 18.18 -17.38
N LYS A 70 15.57 19.27 -16.59
CA LYS A 70 16.29 20.50 -16.94
C LYS A 70 17.80 20.24 -17.06
N THR A 71 18.43 19.63 -16.07
CA THR A 71 19.87 19.32 -16.07
C THR A 71 20.26 18.40 -17.24
N VAL A 72 19.45 17.40 -17.58
CA VAL A 72 19.66 16.53 -18.74
C VAL A 72 19.57 17.34 -20.05
N GLY A 73 18.60 18.26 -20.17
CA GLY A 73 18.47 19.15 -21.32
C GLY A 73 19.65 20.12 -21.48
N GLU A 74 20.20 20.62 -20.38
CA GLU A 74 21.42 21.44 -20.38
C GLU A 74 22.65 20.60 -20.75
N HIS A 75 22.81 19.41 -20.17
CA HIS A 75 23.93 18.52 -20.47
C HIS A 75 23.95 18.09 -21.94
N LYS A 76 22.78 17.75 -22.52
CA LYS A 76 22.64 17.45 -23.95
C LYS A 76 23.18 18.59 -24.83
N LYS A 77 22.81 19.85 -24.54
CA LYS A 77 23.31 21.02 -25.28
C LYS A 77 24.83 21.18 -25.14
N THR A 78 25.39 20.95 -23.95
CA THR A 78 26.85 21.02 -23.75
C THR A 78 27.59 19.93 -24.53
N MET A 79 27.01 18.73 -24.62
CA MET A 79 27.56 17.61 -25.40
C MET A 79 27.51 17.88 -26.90
N GLU A 80 26.40 18.40 -27.43
CA GLU A 80 26.26 18.81 -28.84
C GLU A 80 27.27 19.92 -29.21
N LEU A 81 27.51 20.88 -28.31
CA LEU A 81 28.50 21.94 -28.49
C LEU A 81 29.94 21.37 -28.53
N LEU A 82 30.32 20.53 -27.57
CA LEU A 82 31.65 19.91 -27.51
C LEU A 82 31.90 18.98 -28.71
N GLN A 83 30.89 18.23 -29.14
CA GLN A 83 30.98 17.38 -30.33
C GLN A 83 31.17 18.22 -31.60
N SER A 84 30.51 19.37 -31.69
CA SER A 84 30.68 20.31 -32.80
C SER A 84 32.09 20.92 -32.84
N ASP A 85 32.64 21.28 -31.68
CA ASP A 85 34.00 21.82 -31.54
C ASP A 85 35.07 20.79 -31.93
N MET A 86 34.97 19.56 -31.43
CA MET A 86 35.88 18.46 -31.78
C MET A 86 35.89 18.16 -33.28
N ASN A 87 34.71 18.17 -33.93
CA ASN A 87 34.59 17.98 -35.37
C ASN A 87 35.23 19.12 -36.18
N GLN A 88 35.20 20.37 -35.69
CA GLN A 88 35.90 21.48 -36.34
C GLN A 88 37.43 21.38 -36.20
N HIS A 89 37.95 20.91 -35.07
CA HIS A 89 39.39 20.71 -34.90
C HIS A 89 39.91 19.59 -35.82
N PHE A 90 39.16 18.49 -35.95
CA PHE A 90 39.54 17.36 -36.81
C PHE A 90 39.59 17.73 -38.30
N LEU A 91 38.73 18.64 -38.77
CA LEU A 91 38.74 19.11 -40.16
C LEU A 91 39.92 20.05 -40.48
N LYS A 92 40.68 20.51 -39.48
CA LYS A 92 41.75 21.51 -39.62
C LYS A 92 43.16 20.91 -39.59
N GLU A 93 43.31 19.63 -39.25
CA GLU A 93 44.60 18.96 -39.10
C GLU A 93 44.75 17.73 -40.02
N THR A 94 45.06 17.96 -41.30
CA THR A 94 45.72 16.96 -42.19
C THR A 94 46.37 17.69 -43.39
N PRO A 95 47.41 17.14 -44.04
CA PRO A 95 48.77 17.56 -43.69
C PRO A 95 49.53 18.17 -44.88
N GLY A 96 50.33 19.21 -44.63
CA GLY A 96 51.10 19.84 -45.70
C GLY A 96 52.17 20.83 -45.25
N SER A 97 53.33 20.31 -44.80
CA SER A 97 54.67 20.73 -45.26
C SER A 97 55.77 20.12 -44.39
N ASN A 98 56.67 19.35 -45.01
CA ASN A 98 57.92 18.93 -44.36
C ASN A 98 59.02 19.96 -44.69
N GLN A 99 59.76 20.48 -43.68
CA GLN A 99 61.24 20.56 -43.67
C GLN A 99 61.86 21.38 -42.51
N ILE A 100 62.86 20.77 -41.85
CA ILE A 100 64.13 21.34 -41.32
C ILE A 100 64.08 22.24 -40.03
N ILE A 101 65.16 22.14 -39.24
CA ILE A 101 65.44 22.56 -37.85
C ILE A 101 66.91 23.07 -37.83
N PRO A 102 67.43 24.04 -37.00
CA PRO A 102 67.02 24.45 -35.62
C PRO A 102 67.06 25.97 -35.22
N SER A 103 66.35 26.31 -34.11
CA SER A 103 66.74 27.25 -33.01
C SER A 103 67.03 28.76 -33.29
N PRO A 104 67.25 29.63 -32.26
CA PRO A 104 66.36 29.96 -31.11
C PRO A 104 66.21 31.48 -30.82
N SER A 105 65.37 31.85 -29.83
CA SER A 105 65.16 33.22 -29.26
C SER A 105 64.24 34.15 -30.10
N THR A 106 63.51 35.14 -29.57
CA THR A 106 63.50 35.83 -28.25
C THR A 106 62.06 36.17 -27.78
N THR A 107 61.84 36.15 -26.45
CA THR A 107 60.89 36.94 -25.64
C THR A 107 59.65 37.58 -26.30
N SER A 108 58.45 37.17 -25.88
CA SER A 108 57.31 38.07 -25.72
C SER A 108 56.62 37.81 -24.38
N GLU A 109 56.68 38.82 -23.52
CA GLU A 109 56.09 38.89 -22.19
C GLU A 109 54.59 39.23 -22.34
N LEU A 110 53.70 38.35 -21.85
CA LEU A 110 52.27 38.66 -21.77
C LEU A 110 51.62 38.03 -20.52
N ASP A 111 51.70 38.80 -19.44
CA ASP A 111 50.71 38.96 -18.37
C ASP A 111 49.92 37.71 -17.90
N ASN A 112 50.48 36.99 -16.93
CA ASN A 112 49.82 35.92 -16.19
C ASN A 112 49.14 36.42 -14.89
N LYS A 113 48.39 37.52 -14.95
CA LYS A 113 47.68 38.09 -13.79
C LYS A 113 46.18 38.27 -14.04
N THR A 114 45.34 37.38 -13.48
CA THR A 114 43.96 37.65 -12.99
C THR A 114 43.25 36.39 -12.45
N HIS A 115 43.55 35.17 -12.92
CA HIS A 115 42.68 34.00 -12.70
C HIS A 115 42.88 33.19 -11.40
N SER A 116 43.26 33.82 -10.27
CA SER A 116 43.49 33.13 -8.98
C SER A 116 42.51 33.48 -7.85
N GLU A 117 41.69 34.53 -7.99
CA GLU A 117 40.87 35.02 -6.87
C GLU A 117 39.42 34.46 -6.85
N ASN A 118 38.89 33.99 -7.99
CA ASN A 118 37.50 33.53 -8.07
C ASN A 118 37.26 32.11 -7.50
N LEU A 119 38.32 31.29 -7.38
CA LEU A 119 38.21 29.91 -6.88
C LEU A 119 37.91 29.86 -5.37
N LYS A 120 38.52 30.73 -4.56
CA LYS A 120 38.29 30.78 -3.10
C LYS A 120 36.85 31.09 -2.73
N GLN A 121 36.23 32.05 -3.42
CA GLN A 121 34.90 32.56 -3.04
C GLN A 121 33.77 31.52 -3.26
N LYS A 122 34.00 30.52 -4.11
CA LYS A 122 33.04 29.45 -4.40
C LYS A 122 33.09 28.33 -3.36
N GLU A 123 34.27 28.08 -2.78
CA GLU A 123 34.49 27.03 -1.78
C GLU A 123 33.86 27.41 -0.42
N ASP A 124 34.02 28.66 0.02
CA ASP A 124 33.39 29.17 1.26
C ASP A 124 31.84 29.14 1.18
N SER A 125 31.27 29.49 0.02
CA SER A 125 29.83 29.42 -0.24
C SER A 125 29.30 27.98 -0.11
N SER A 126 29.94 27.03 -0.78
CA SER A 126 29.59 25.60 -0.71
C SER A 126 29.72 25.04 0.71
N ASN A 127 30.77 25.40 1.44
CA ASN A 127 30.97 24.97 2.82
C ASN A 127 29.89 25.52 3.78
N SER A 128 29.39 26.74 3.52
CA SER A 128 28.30 27.34 4.32
C SER A 128 26.96 26.59 4.16
N GLU A 129 26.62 26.14 2.95
CA GLU A 129 25.40 25.38 2.69
C GLU A 129 25.50 23.94 3.23
N VAL A 130 26.66 23.30 3.09
CA VAL A 130 26.93 21.99 3.72
C VAL A 130 26.84 22.08 5.26
N SER A 131 27.33 23.18 5.85
CA SER A 131 27.22 23.43 7.29
C SER A 131 25.77 23.58 7.76
N LYS A 132 24.94 24.36 7.05
CA LYS A 132 23.49 24.48 7.32
C LYS A 132 22.75 23.15 7.20
N LEU A 133 23.10 22.32 6.21
CA LEU A 133 22.52 20.98 6.05
C LEU A 133 22.91 20.06 7.20
N ARG A 134 24.18 20.10 7.63
CA ARG A 134 24.71 19.32 8.76
C ARG A 134 24.11 19.75 10.11
N GLU A 135 23.77 21.02 10.27
CA GLU A 135 23.03 21.53 11.43
C GLU A 135 21.57 21.04 11.44
N LYS A 136 20.85 21.16 10.30
CA LYS A 136 19.48 20.66 10.15
C LYS A 136 19.39 19.15 10.43
N LEU A 137 20.35 18.36 9.96
CA LEU A 137 20.45 16.92 10.24
C LEU A 137 20.61 16.62 11.74
N GLN A 138 21.43 17.39 12.45
CA GLN A 138 21.55 17.26 13.92
C GLN A 138 20.24 17.61 14.64
N LEU A 139 19.52 18.64 14.17
CA LEU A 139 18.23 19.04 14.72
C LEU A 139 17.12 17.97 14.50
N ILE A 140 17.14 17.30 13.34
CA ILE A 140 16.25 16.17 13.05
C ILE A 140 16.62 14.96 13.92
N SER A 141 17.90 14.62 14.03
CA SER A 141 18.40 13.55 14.90
C SER A 141 17.99 13.76 16.37
N ALA A 142 18.16 14.98 16.89
CA ALA A 142 17.73 15.35 18.24
C ALA A 142 16.20 15.26 18.44
N ARG A 143 15.39 15.51 17.40
CA ARG A 143 13.93 15.41 17.47
C ARG A 143 13.39 13.99 17.30
N THR A 144 14.10 13.10 16.61
CA THR A 144 13.69 11.70 16.43
C THR A 144 14.15 10.77 17.56
N ASN A 145 15.10 11.22 18.40
CA ASN A 145 15.53 10.50 19.59
C ASN A 145 14.59 10.74 20.80
N LYS A 146 13.32 10.36 20.65
CA LYS A 146 12.37 10.32 21.77
C LYS A 146 11.55 9.02 21.70
N PRO A 147 11.83 8.00 22.53
CA PRO A 147 10.92 6.87 22.67
C PRO A 147 9.59 7.36 23.25
N GLU A 148 8.48 6.83 22.75
CA GLU A 148 7.15 7.10 23.29
C GLU A 148 7.02 6.49 24.69
N SER A 149 7.34 7.30 25.70
CA SER A 149 7.14 6.99 27.11
C SER A 149 5.66 7.14 27.48
N ASN A 150 4.87 6.08 27.28
CA ASN A 150 3.54 5.91 27.86
C ASN A 150 3.41 4.53 28.53
N ARG A 151 4.11 4.33 29.65
CA ARG A 151 3.89 3.24 30.60
C ARG A 151 3.67 3.83 32.00
N PRO A 152 2.52 3.60 32.65
CA PRO A 152 2.31 3.98 34.05
C PRO A 152 3.26 3.20 34.98
N PRO A 153 3.65 3.75 36.15
CA PRO A 153 4.60 3.10 37.04
C PRO A 153 3.98 1.86 37.69
N ALA A 154 4.81 0.83 37.87
CA ALA A 154 4.44 -0.34 38.66
C ALA A 154 4.55 -0.03 40.15
N THR A 155 3.53 -0.40 40.91
CA THR A 155 3.66 -0.79 42.32
C THR A 155 3.46 -2.30 42.41
N ALA A 156 4.23 -2.96 43.26
CA ALA A 156 4.15 -4.40 43.51
C ALA A 156 2.77 -4.78 44.14
N ASP A 157 2.30 -6.03 44.14
CA ASP A 157 2.99 -7.27 44.47
C ASP A 157 2.31 -8.53 43.87
N GLU A 158 3.10 -9.63 43.85
CA GLU A 158 2.72 -11.04 44.04
C GLU A 158 1.83 -11.84 43.04
N GLU A 159 2.39 -13.00 42.62
CA GLU A 159 1.74 -14.29 42.27
C GLU A 159 0.79 -14.39 41.04
N GLN A 160 0.65 -15.52 40.32
CA GLN A 160 1.47 -16.73 40.17
C GLN A 160 1.22 -17.36 38.77
N VAL A 161 2.23 -18.08 38.30
CA VAL A 161 2.37 -19.12 37.24
C VAL A 161 1.11 -19.80 36.63
N GLN A 162 1.30 -20.33 35.41
CA GLN A 162 0.60 -21.46 34.72
C GLN A 162 -0.42 -21.05 33.62
N SER A 163 -0.10 -21.26 32.33
CA SER A 163 -0.07 -22.53 31.57
C SER A 163 -1.43 -22.88 30.95
N PHE A 164 -1.58 -22.61 29.65
CA PHE A 164 -2.72 -23.07 28.85
C PHE A 164 -2.28 -24.21 27.93
N THR A 165 -2.66 -25.43 28.30
CA THR A 165 -2.60 -26.59 27.41
C THR A 165 -3.93 -26.80 26.67
N SER A 166 -3.86 -27.34 25.47
CA SER A 166 -4.93 -27.34 24.47
C SER A 166 -6.08 -28.32 24.74
N LYS A 167 -7.33 -27.94 24.37
CA LYS A 167 -8.22 -28.79 23.56
C LYS A 167 -9.41 -28.00 22.94
N PRO A 168 -9.84 -28.28 21.69
CA PRO A 168 -11.00 -27.62 21.09
C PRO A 168 -12.32 -28.30 21.50
N SER A 169 -13.44 -27.56 21.46
CA SER A 169 -14.78 -28.12 21.70
C SER A 169 -15.83 -27.64 20.69
N ALA A 170 -16.47 -28.64 20.07
CA ALA A 170 -17.75 -28.66 19.35
C ALA A 170 -18.30 -27.38 18.66
N LEU A 171 -18.27 -27.44 17.33
CA LEU A 171 -19.22 -26.91 16.36
C LEU A 171 -20.60 -26.49 16.91
N ALA A 172 -20.94 -25.20 16.75
CA ALA A 172 -22.31 -24.69 16.68
C ALA A 172 -22.53 -24.04 15.31
N LYS A 173 -23.61 -24.39 14.61
CA LYS A 173 -23.92 -23.87 13.27
C LYS A 173 -24.85 -22.66 13.33
N PHE A 174 -24.66 -21.78 12.33
CA PHE A 174 -25.54 -20.69 11.88
C PHE A 174 -25.65 -19.45 12.77
N SER A 175 -25.10 -18.35 12.26
CA SER A 175 -25.87 -17.10 12.16
C SER A 175 -25.57 -16.46 10.80
N GLN A 176 -26.61 -16.24 10.00
CA GLN A 176 -26.51 -15.54 8.72
C GLN A 176 -26.81 -14.05 8.98
N PHE A 177 -25.82 -13.16 9.01
CA PHE A 177 -26.08 -11.73 8.80
C PHE A 177 -24.84 -10.99 8.26
N LEU A 178 -24.99 -10.49 7.03
CA LEU A 178 -24.45 -9.23 6.51
C LEU A 178 -23.02 -8.82 6.97
N GLY A 179 -22.01 -9.41 6.33
CA GLY A 179 -20.63 -8.90 6.29
C GLY A 179 -20.26 -8.48 4.87
N ASP A 180 -19.30 -7.56 4.75
CA ASP A 180 -18.74 -7.03 3.49
C ASP A 180 -18.29 -8.19 2.58
N PRO A 181 -18.43 -8.14 1.23
CA PRO A 181 -18.17 -9.29 0.37
C PRO A 181 -16.75 -9.86 0.50
N VAL A 182 -15.78 -9.00 0.80
CA VAL A 182 -14.37 -9.35 1.00
C VAL A 182 -14.16 -10.17 2.28
N ASP A 183 -14.76 -9.77 3.40
CA ASP A 183 -14.60 -10.45 4.70
C ASP A 183 -15.40 -11.77 4.78
N LYS A 184 -16.52 -11.84 4.06
CA LYS A 184 -17.35 -13.04 4.01
C LYS A 184 -16.65 -14.19 3.28
N ALA A 185 -15.88 -13.89 2.23
CA ALA A 185 -15.19 -14.90 1.43
C ALA A 185 -14.01 -15.54 2.16
N ALA A 186 -13.32 -14.81 3.05
CA ALA A 186 -12.21 -15.33 3.85
C ALA A 186 -12.59 -16.45 4.85
N GLN A 187 -13.90 -16.67 5.11
CA GLN A 187 -14.40 -17.76 5.95
C GLN A 187 -14.99 -18.93 5.14
N LEU A 188 -15.13 -18.79 3.83
CA LEU A 188 -15.57 -19.89 2.97
C LEU A 188 -14.39 -20.84 2.74
N LYS A 189 -14.66 -22.15 2.70
CA LYS A 189 -13.64 -23.11 2.29
C LYS A 189 -13.28 -22.85 0.83
N PRO A 190 -11.99 -22.78 0.47
CA PRO A 190 -11.57 -22.78 -0.92
C PRO A 190 -12.18 -23.97 -1.66
N VAL A 191 -12.71 -23.66 -2.84
CA VAL A 191 -13.38 -24.57 -3.74
C VAL A 191 -12.35 -25.05 -4.75
N SER A 192 -11.97 -26.32 -4.65
CA SER A 192 -11.04 -26.94 -5.60
C SER A 192 -11.73 -27.17 -6.94
N LEU A 193 -11.52 -26.26 -7.91
CA LEU A 193 -11.88 -26.52 -9.30
C LEU A 193 -10.79 -27.39 -9.93
N LEU A 194 -11.10 -28.67 -10.16
CA LEU A 194 -10.13 -29.62 -10.69
C LEU A 194 -9.75 -29.23 -12.12
N GLY A 195 -8.52 -28.76 -12.31
CA GLY A 195 -8.03 -28.19 -13.58
C GLY A 195 -7.72 -26.70 -13.55
N VAL A 196 -8.00 -25.99 -12.45
CA VAL A 196 -7.55 -24.61 -12.22
C VAL A 196 -6.83 -24.54 -10.88
N SER A 197 -5.50 -24.46 -10.93
CA SER A 197 -4.59 -24.48 -9.78
C SER A 197 -3.72 -23.23 -9.66
N SER A 198 -3.57 -22.47 -10.74
CA SER A 198 -2.83 -21.21 -10.80
C SER A 198 -3.66 -20.09 -11.43
N VAL A 199 -3.15 -18.86 -11.31
CA VAL A 199 -3.75 -17.66 -11.90
C VAL A 199 -3.74 -17.74 -13.43
N GLU A 200 -2.74 -18.40 -14.02
CA GLU A 200 -2.62 -18.68 -15.45
C GLU A 200 -3.72 -19.65 -15.93
N ASP A 201 -3.93 -20.77 -15.22
CA ASP A 201 -5.02 -21.72 -15.51
C ASP A 201 -6.39 -21.02 -15.49
N LEU A 202 -6.55 -20.02 -14.61
CA LEU A 202 -7.77 -19.23 -14.51
C LEU A 202 -7.91 -18.24 -15.68
N GLN A 203 -6.83 -17.67 -16.21
CA GLN A 203 -6.89 -16.82 -17.41
C GLN A 203 -7.23 -17.65 -18.65
N ASP A 204 -6.62 -18.83 -18.80
CA ASP A 204 -6.91 -19.77 -19.88
C ASP A 204 -8.39 -20.22 -19.90
N LEU A 205 -9.02 -20.36 -18.73
CA LEU A 205 -10.46 -20.64 -18.62
C LEU A 205 -11.35 -19.55 -19.24
N PHE A 206 -11.05 -18.28 -19.01
CA PHE A 206 -11.80 -17.17 -19.62
C PHE A 206 -11.57 -17.13 -21.14
N HIS A 207 -10.31 -17.23 -21.57
CA HIS A 207 -9.95 -17.25 -22.98
C HIS A 207 -10.56 -18.42 -23.76
N LYS A 208 -10.61 -19.63 -23.17
CA LYS A 208 -11.26 -20.82 -23.74
C LYS A 208 -12.76 -20.61 -23.97
N THR A 209 -13.40 -19.75 -23.18
CA THR A 209 -14.82 -19.40 -23.31
C THR A 209 -15.03 -18.19 -24.25
N GLY A 210 -13.96 -17.61 -24.80
CA GLY A 210 -14.02 -16.41 -25.63
C GLY A 210 -14.19 -15.10 -24.84
N GLN A 211 -13.94 -15.13 -23.53
CA GLN A 211 -14.05 -13.99 -22.63
C GLN A 211 -12.66 -13.44 -22.27
N ASP A 212 -12.60 -12.15 -21.96
CA ASP A 212 -11.47 -11.46 -21.36
C ASP A 212 -11.50 -11.54 -19.83
N VAL A 213 -10.39 -11.15 -19.17
CA VAL A 213 -10.27 -11.17 -17.69
C VAL A 213 -11.18 -10.16 -16.98
N ASP A 214 -11.65 -9.13 -17.69
CA ASP A 214 -12.62 -8.14 -17.20
C ASP A 214 -14.08 -8.61 -17.33
N GLY A 215 -14.31 -9.69 -18.08
CA GLY A 215 -15.62 -10.29 -18.27
C GLY A 215 -16.09 -11.17 -17.12
N LYS A 216 -17.16 -11.92 -17.37
CA LYS A 216 -17.75 -12.86 -16.40
C LYS A 216 -18.16 -14.15 -17.07
N LEU A 217 -18.07 -15.26 -16.34
CA LEU A 217 -18.49 -16.59 -16.79
C LEU A 217 -19.72 -17.07 -16.01
N THR A 218 -20.72 -17.60 -16.70
CA THR A 218 -21.82 -18.35 -16.07
C THR A 218 -21.33 -19.70 -15.55
N TYR A 219 -22.02 -20.28 -14.57
CA TYR A 219 -21.73 -21.64 -14.10
C TYR A 219 -21.70 -22.67 -15.24
N LYS A 220 -22.57 -22.52 -16.25
CA LYS A 220 -22.65 -23.42 -17.42
C LYS A 220 -21.41 -23.32 -18.31
N GLU A 221 -20.85 -22.14 -18.49
CA GLU A 221 -19.63 -21.93 -19.27
C GLU A 221 -18.41 -22.55 -18.56
N ILE A 222 -18.29 -22.33 -17.25
CA ILE A 222 -17.22 -22.93 -16.44
C ILE A 222 -17.35 -24.46 -16.44
N TRP A 223 -18.56 -25.01 -16.26
CA TRP A 223 -18.86 -26.45 -16.39
C TRP A 223 -18.50 -26.99 -17.77
N THR A 224 -18.77 -26.24 -18.85
CA THR A 224 -18.43 -26.67 -20.22
C THR A 224 -16.92 -26.74 -20.42
N SER A 225 -16.16 -25.88 -19.74
CA SER A 225 -14.70 -25.83 -19.82
C SER A 225 -13.98 -26.84 -18.91
N LEU A 226 -14.52 -27.17 -17.73
CA LEU A 226 -13.91 -28.08 -16.74
C LEU A 226 -14.55 -29.49 -16.69
N GLY A 227 -15.78 -29.65 -17.17
CA GLY A 227 -16.51 -30.91 -17.16
C GLY A 227 -17.00 -31.35 -15.77
N SER A 228 -17.15 -32.66 -15.58
CA SER A 228 -17.79 -33.26 -14.40
C SER A 228 -16.99 -33.20 -13.09
N ALA A 229 -15.84 -32.53 -13.09
CA ALA A 229 -15.05 -32.28 -11.88
C ALA A 229 -15.41 -30.94 -11.19
N MET A 230 -16.45 -30.27 -11.70
CA MET A 230 -17.00 -29.05 -11.13
C MET A 230 -17.74 -29.32 -9.81
N PRO A 231 -17.62 -28.45 -8.80
CA PRO A 231 -18.40 -28.52 -7.56
C PRO A 231 -19.85 -28.05 -7.77
N GLU A 232 -20.75 -28.42 -6.85
CA GLU A 232 -22.18 -28.05 -6.89
C GLU A 232 -22.39 -26.53 -7.08
N PRO A 233 -23.40 -26.08 -7.85
CA PRO A 233 -23.60 -24.66 -8.13
C PRO A 233 -23.87 -23.82 -6.87
N GLU A 234 -24.44 -24.41 -5.80
CA GLU A 234 -24.62 -23.78 -4.50
C GLU A 234 -23.28 -23.40 -3.83
N SER A 235 -22.21 -24.13 -4.11
CA SER A 235 -20.88 -23.86 -3.55
C SER A 235 -20.25 -22.62 -4.18
N LEU A 236 -20.39 -22.44 -5.50
CA LEU A 236 -19.92 -21.26 -6.21
C LEU A 236 -20.80 -20.05 -5.94
N ARG A 237 -22.12 -20.22 -5.79
CA ARG A 237 -23.07 -19.14 -5.47
C ARG A 237 -22.71 -18.36 -4.19
N ALA A 238 -21.89 -18.94 -3.30
CA ALA A 238 -21.38 -18.24 -2.12
C ALA A 238 -20.35 -17.15 -2.43
N PHE A 239 -19.71 -17.19 -3.61
CA PHE A 239 -18.70 -16.25 -4.11
C PHE A 239 -19.24 -15.25 -5.16
N ASP A 240 -20.47 -15.45 -5.67
CA ASP A 240 -21.20 -14.46 -6.44
C ASP A 240 -21.55 -13.28 -5.52
N SER A 241 -20.76 -12.21 -5.60
CA SER A 241 -20.86 -11.04 -4.71
C SER A 241 -21.94 -10.07 -5.18
N VAL A 242 -22.30 -10.13 -6.47
CA VAL A 242 -23.27 -9.23 -7.12
C VAL A 242 -24.66 -9.87 -7.22
N GLY A 243 -24.74 -11.20 -7.17
CA GLY A 243 -25.96 -11.97 -7.30
C GLY A 243 -26.47 -12.09 -8.74
N ASP A 244 -25.60 -11.92 -9.74
CA ASP A 244 -25.97 -11.97 -11.17
C ASP A 244 -25.71 -13.33 -11.85
N GLU A 245 -25.45 -14.38 -11.05
CA GLU A 245 -25.18 -15.77 -11.46
C GLU A 245 -24.00 -15.91 -12.44
N ARG A 246 -23.11 -14.91 -12.45
CA ARG A 246 -21.94 -14.80 -13.33
C ARG A 246 -20.72 -14.36 -12.54
N TYR A 247 -19.69 -15.20 -12.59
CA TYR A 247 -18.49 -15.04 -11.78
C TYR A 247 -17.43 -14.26 -12.56
N SER A 248 -16.98 -13.15 -11.98
CA SER A 248 -15.82 -12.41 -12.46
C SER A 248 -14.51 -13.14 -12.14
N PHE A 249 -13.42 -12.73 -12.78
CA PHE A 249 -12.09 -13.27 -12.51
C PHE A 249 -11.71 -13.17 -11.02
N LEU A 250 -12.04 -12.06 -10.36
CA LEU A 250 -11.75 -11.86 -8.94
C LEU A 250 -12.53 -12.82 -8.03
N GLU A 251 -13.82 -13.04 -8.32
CA GLU A 251 -14.68 -13.94 -7.53
C GLU A 251 -14.22 -15.40 -7.65
N LEU A 252 -13.83 -15.84 -8.85
CA LEU A 252 -13.26 -17.19 -9.04
C LEU A 252 -11.88 -17.34 -8.42
N ARG A 253 -11.03 -16.30 -8.49
CA ARG A 253 -9.71 -16.30 -7.84
C ARG A 253 -9.84 -16.49 -6.33
N VAL A 254 -10.78 -15.77 -5.71
CA VAL A 254 -11.12 -15.91 -4.29
C VAL A 254 -11.76 -17.27 -3.98
N ALA A 255 -12.62 -17.79 -4.85
CA ALA A 255 -13.18 -19.15 -4.70
C ALA A 255 -12.10 -20.23 -4.68
N LEU A 256 -11.07 -20.09 -5.52
CA LEU A 256 -9.94 -21.00 -5.62
C LEU A 256 -8.92 -20.85 -4.47
N GLY A 257 -8.85 -19.68 -3.84
CA GLY A 257 -7.86 -19.36 -2.81
C GLY A 257 -6.45 -19.10 -3.35
N ILE A 258 -6.37 -18.51 -4.56
CA ILE A 258 -5.12 -18.16 -5.28
C ILE A 258 -4.94 -16.63 -5.45
#